data_AF-A0A812IMN5-F1
#
_entry.id   AF-A0A812IMN5-F1
#
_cell.length_a   1.000
_cell.length_b   1.000
_cell.length_c   1.000
_cell.angle_alpha   90.00
_cell.angle_beta   90.00
_cell.angle_gamma   90.00
#
_symmetry.space_group_name_H-M   'P 1'
#
loop_
_entity.id
_entity.type
_entity.pdbx_description
1 polymer ?
#
loop_
_entity_poly.entity_id
_entity_poly.type
_entity_poly.pdbx_seq_one_letter_code
_entity_poly.pdbx_strand_id
1 'polypeptide(L)'
;MNLQAEEAATPAFSMGNGANNWIDVAGVTRNDSVLTFPEVQIDGNGWLVIHPFEDGKPNGDKYVAQTYLKDGINKNVNIDVLKGLTQGEMFIVMLHRDLNENKVLDFIFIDDTNVMDRAVFEGSRMIGHAIPETQSRFANINRPIAGATHDKALPVGEHPLQLYSLATPNGVKVTILLEELLAIGMKDAEYDAWLINIGDGEQFSSGFVDINPNSKIPALVDHSTATPTRVFESGAIMLYLAEKFEAFVPLKEPGRAECLSWLFWQIGSAPYLGGGFGHFYAYAPEKWEYPINRFAMEIKRQLDVLDRNLASRKFLCGDDYNIADMAVYSWYGQLVLTGLYESKEFLDVASYTNVIRWATEIHNRPAARRGRKVNRASKSGVAERHDASDLDALEKN
;
A
#
# COMPACT_ATOMS: atom_id res chain seq x y z
N MET A 1 -4.30 26.86 16.46
CA MET A 1 -4.77 28.25 16.23
C MET A 1 -3.59 29.17 16.54
N ASN A 2 -3.19 30.01 15.60
CA ASN A 2 -2.19 31.05 15.83
C ASN A 2 -2.97 32.32 16.22
N LEU A 3 -2.72 32.89 17.41
CA LEU A 3 -3.49 34.03 17.94
C LEU A 3 -3.14 35.38 17.27
N GLN A 4 -2.68 35.35 16.01
CA GLN A 4 -2.43 36.54 15.21
C GLN A 4 -3.14 36.40 13.86
N ALA A 5 -4.24 37.12 13.69
CA ALA A 5 -4.59 37.81 12.45
C ALA A 5 -5.91 38.57 12.61
N GLU A 6 -5.83 39.90 12.52
CA GLU A 6 -6.95 40.80 12.22
C GLU A 6 -7.38 40.74 10.74
N GLU A 7 -7.00 39.70 9.99
CA GLU A 7 -7.40 39.53 8.60
C GLU A 7 -8.27 38.28 8.43
N ALA A 8 -9.42 38.50 7.77
CA ALA A 8 -10.45 37.52 7.51
C ALA A 8 -9.87 36.23 6.89
N ALA A 9 -9.70 35.20 7.71
CA ALA A 9 -9.37 33.86 7.26
C ALA A 9 -10.66 33.13 6.86
N THR A 10 -10.65 32.55 5.66
CA THR A 10 -11.59 31.56 5.12
C THR A 10 -11.99 30.53 6.19
N PRO A 11 -13.24 30.03 6.26
CA PRO A 11 -13.68 29.11 7.31
C PRO A 11 -12.75 27.89 7.40
N ALA A 12 -11.98 27.82 8.49
CA ALA A 12 -11.12 26.69 8.79
C ALA A 12 -11.93 25.73 9.67
N PHE A 13 -12.22 24.54 9.16
CA PHE A 13 -12.77 23.45 9.98
C PHE A 13 -11.61 22.63 10.55
N SER A 14 -11.53 22.50 11.87
CA SER A 14 -10.67 21.48 12.50
C SER A 14 -11.43 20.15 12.48
N MET A 15 -10.91 19.14 11.77
CA MET A 15 -11.46 17.78 11.81
C MET A 15 -11.27 17.20 13.21
N GLY A 16 -12.37 16.92 13.91
CA GLY A 16 -12.34 16.14 15.14
C GLY A 16 -12.16 14.64 14.82
N ASN A 17 -11.94 13.83 15.85
CA ASN A 17 -11.79 12.37 15.73
C ASN A 17 -13.12 11.71 15.29
N GLY A 18 -13.44 11.72 14.00
CA GLY A 18 -14.67 11.15 13.43
C GLY A 18 -15.19 11.92 12.22
N ALA A 19 -15.86 11.24 11.28
CA ALA A 19 -16.30 11.84 10.00
C ALA A 19 -17.30 12.99 10.15
N ASN A 20 -18.01 13.09 11.29
CA ASN A 20 -18.98 14.14 11.55
C ASN A 20 -18.50 15.17 12.58
N ASN A 21 -17.31 15.00 13.16
CA ASN A 21 -16.80 15.85 14.24
C ASN A 21 -16.13 17.10 13.68
N TRP A 22 -16.53 18.28 14.16
CA TRP A 22 -15.93 19.54 13.72
C TRP A 22 -16.04 20.64 14.79
N ILE A 23 -15.12 21.59 14.71
CA ILE A 23 -15.05 22.77 15.57
C ILE A 23 -15.09 24.00 14.67
N ASP A 24 -16.05 24.91 14.87
CA ASP A 24 -16.00 26.24 14.26
C ASP A 24 -14.98 27.08 15.01
N VAL A 25 -13.85 27.36 14.35
CA VAL A 25 -12.76 28.18 14.88
C VAL A 25 -12.75 29.59 14.30
N ALA A 26 -13.60 29.91 13.32
CA ALA A 26 -13.57 31.20 12.62
C ALA A 26 -14.22 32.33 13.45
N GLY A 27 -15.24 32.01 14.24
CA GLY A 27 -15.95 32.96 15.09
C GLY A 27 -15.52 32.95 16.55
N VAL A 28 -14.35 32.39 16.89
CA VAL A 28 -13.92 32.27 18.28
C VAL A 28 -13.65 33.64 18.88
N THR A 29 -14.37 33.97 19.96
CA THR A 29 -14.15 35.20 20.71
C THR A 29 -13.42 34.93 22.00
N ARG A 30 -12.67 35.92 22.49
CA ARG A 30 -11.98 35.87 23.77
C ARG A 30 -12.52 36.93 24.72
N ASN A 31 -12.79 36.52 25.96
CA ASN A 31 -13.04 37.43 27.07
C ASN A 31 -12.20 36.99 28.27
N ASP A 32 -11.16 37.75 28.60
CA ASP A 32 -10.14 37.41 29.61
C ASP A 32 -9.51 36.02 29.40
N SER A 33 -9.79 35.07 30.30
CA SER A 33 -9.35 33.67 30.25
C SER A 33 -10.30 32.75 29.49
N VAL A 34 -11.49 33.23 29.11
CA VAL A 34 -12.51 32.43 28.46
C VAL A 34 -12.43 32.58 26.94
N LEU A 35 -12.36 31.44 26.25
CA LEU A 35 -12.62 31.35 24.82
C LEU A 35 -14.06 30.86 24.60
N THR A 36 -14.75 31.47 23.66
CA THR A 36 -16.11 31.06 23.26
C THR A 36 -16.07 30.58 21.82
N PHE A 37 -16.38 29.31 21.62
CA PHE A 37 -16.52 28.68 20.31
C PHE A 37 -17.99 28.79 19.87
N PRO A 38 -18.28 29.35 18.68
CA PRO A 38 -19.66 29.53 18.23
C PRO A 38 -20.44 28.23 18.17
N GLU A 39 -19.82 27.19 17.60
CA GLU A 39 -20.46 25.91 17.38
C GLU A 39 -19.43 24.78 17.34
N VAL A 40 -19.77 23.66 17.98
CA VAL A 40 -18.93 22.46 18.04
C VAL A 40 -19.83 21.23 17.90
N GLN A 41 -19.53 20.37 16.92
CA GLN A 41 -20.19 19.08 16.74
C GLN A 41 -19.29 17.95 17.23
N ILE A 42 -19.83 17.10 18.11
CA ILE A 42 -19.16 15.88 18.56
C ILE A 42 -20.14 14.70 18.50
N ASP A 43 -19.67 13.57 17.98
CA ASP A 43 -20.36 12.28 17.98
C ASP A 43 -20.03 11.54 19.29
N GLY A 44 -21.06 11.35 20.12
CA GLY A 44 -20.95 10.87 21.50
C GLY A 44 -20.55 11.99 22.47
N ASN A 45 -20.91 11.80 23.75
CA ASN A 45 -20.47 12.74 24.78
C ASN A 45 -18.93 12.76 24.87
N GLY A 46 -18.37 13.90 25.27
CA GLY A 46 -16.93 14.06 25.30
C GLY A 46 -16.48 15.44 25.74
N TRP A 47 -15.35 15.86 25.19
CA TRP A 47 -14.62 17.04 25.63
C TRP A 47 -14.12 17.84 24.45
N LEU A 48 -14.20 19.17 24.56
CA LEU A 48 -13.34 20.08 23.82
C LEU A 48 -12.12 20.38 24.70
N VAL A 49 -10.92 20.13 24.18
CA VAL A 49 -9.67 20.23 24.93
C VAL A 49 -8.69 21.12 24.18
N ILE A 50 -7.99 21.99 24.92
CA ILE A 50 -6.92 22.83 24.40
C ILE A 50 -5.59 22.29 24.90
N HIS A 51 -4.74 21.85 23.97
CA HIS A 51 -3.41 21.35 24.23
C HIS A 51 -2.36 22.42 23.91
N PRO A 52 -1.30 22.54 24.74
CA PRO A 52 -0.20 23.42 24.46
C PRO A 52 0.65 22.89 23.30
N PHE A 53 1.28 23.81 22.58
CA PHE A 53 2.26 23.50 21.53
C PHE A 53 3.65 23.86 22.05
N GLU A 54 4.45 22.85 22.38
CA GLU A 54 5.76 22.97 23.03
C GLU A 54 6.84 22.39 22.10
N ASP A 55 7.99 23.04 21.98
CA ASP A 55 9.15 22.55 21.19
C ASP A 55 8.83 22.16 19.73
N GLY A 56 7.91 22.89 19.08
CA GLY A 56 7.57 22.66 17.68
C GLY A 56 6.55 21.54 17.44
N LYS A 57 5.95 20.97 18.48
CA LYS A 57 4.93 19.92 18.37
C LYS A 57 3.80 20.08 19.42
N PRO A 58 2.63 19.45 19.23
CA PRO A 58 1.62 19.38 20.29
C PRO A 58 2.13 18.54 21.46
N ASN A 59 1.74 18.90 22.68
CA ASN A 59 1.92 18.05 23.86
C ASN A 59 0.58 17.42 24.21
N GLY A 60 0.43 16.15 23.87
CA GLY A 60 -0.78 15.36 24.09
C GLY A 60 -1.06 15.06 25.55
N ASP A 61 -0.03 15.01 26.39
CA ASP A 61 -0.11 14.64 27.81
C ASP A 61 -0.58 15.79 28.72
N LYS A 62 -0.68 16.98 28.17
CA LYS A 62 -1.12 18.18 28.89
C LYS A 62 -2.31 18.80 28.19
N TYR A 63 -3.17 19.42 28.98
CA TYR A 63 -4.13 20.40 28.49
C TYR A 63 -4.00 21.67 29.32
N VAL A 64 -4.36 22.80 28.71
CA VAL A 64 -4.45 24.11 29.37
C VAL A 64 -5.90 24.51 29.62
N ALA A 65 -6.84 23.85 28.96
CA ALA A 65 -8.27 24.08 29.13
C ALA A 65 -9.06 22.86 28.67
N GLN A 66 -10.22 22.61 29.27
CA GLN A 66 -11.17 21.61 28.79
C GLN A 66 -12.60 22.02 29.15
N THR A 67 -13.57 21.58 28.35
CA THR A 67 -15.01 21.71 28.68
C THR A 67 -15.78 20.50 28.15
N TYR A 68 -16.79 20.06 28.89
CA TYR A 68 -17.57 18.88 28.53
C TYR A 68 -18.62 19.22 27.49
N LEU A 69 -18.78 18.33 26.51
CA LEU A 69 -19.74 18.44 25.42
C LEU A 69 -20.71 17.26 25.45
N LYS A 70 -21.96 17.54 25.10
CA LYS A 70 -22.94 16.48 24.84
C LYS A 70 -22.85 16.06 23.38
N ASP A 71 -23.27 14.82 23.12
CA ASP A 71 -23.49 14.33 21.75
C ASP A 71 -24.33 15.33 20.92
N GLY A 72 -23.87 15.60 19.70
CA GLY A 72 -24.45 16.55 18.77
C GLY A 72 -23.85 17.96 18.83
N ILE A 73 -24.66 18.94 18.39
CA ILE A 73 -24.24 20.32 18.19
C ILE A 73 -24.32 21.09 19.51
N ASN A 74 -23.18 21.63 19.93
CA ASN A 74 -23.04 22.48 21.11
C ASN A 74 -22.76 23.92 20.65
N LYS A 75 -23.54 24.89 21.13
CA LYS A 75 -23.43 26.31 20.74
C LYS A 75 -22.88 27.16 21.87
N ASN A 76 -22.13 28.21 21.51
CA ASN A 76 -21.52 29.15 22.45
C ASN A 76 -20.72 28.41 23.54
N VAL A 77 -19.88 27.48 23.10
CA VAL A 77 -19.09 26.63 24.00
C VAL A 77 -18.00 27.47 24.66
N ASN A 78 -18.17 27.71 25.95
CA ASN A 78 -17.18 28.43 26.75
C ASN A 78 -16.15 27.44 27.33
N ILE A 79 -14.89 27.80 27.20
CA ILE A 79 -13.77 27.06 27.77
C ILE A 79 -12.84 28.03 28.48
N ASP A 80 -12.61 27.77 29.77
CA ASP A 80 -11.77 28.61 30.63
C ASP A 80 -10.33 28.10 30.59
N VAL A 81 -9.41 28.94 30.14
CA VAL A 81 -8.01 28.59 30.00
C VAL A 81 -7.28 28.79 31.33
N LEU A 82 -6.89 27.68 31.94
CA LEU A 82 -6.31 27.59 33.29
C LEU A 82 -4.98 28.34 33.42
N LYS A 83 -4.24 28.48 32.31
CA LYS A 83 -3.00 29.24 32.19
C LYS A 83 -3.26 30.38 31.21
N GLY A 84 -3.09 31.63 31.63
CA GLY A 84 -3.33 32.79 30.76
C GLY A 84 -2.68 32.63 29.39
N LEU A 85 -3.42 32.94 28.32
CA LEU A 85 -2.95 32.86 26.94
C LEU A 85 -2.02 34.03 26.63
N THR A 86 -0.74 33.76 26.33
CA THR A 86 0.22 34.77 25.89
C THR A 86 0.09 35.00 24.39
N GLN A 87 0.22 36.24 23.95
CA GLN A 87 0.19 36.57 22.53
C GLN A 87 1.34 35.86 21.79
N GLY A 88 1.02 35.16 20.70
CA GLY A 88 1.98 34.42 19.89
C GLY A 88 2.21 32.96 20.32
N GLU A 89 1.63 32.51 21.44
CA GLU A 89 1.59 31.08 21.77
C GLU A 89 0.64 30.33 20.83
N MET A 90 1.07 29.18 20.35
CA MET A 90 0.24 28.29 19.56
C MET A 90 -0.43 27.25 20.45
N PHE A 91 -1.70 26.98 20.17
CA PHE A 91 -2.46 25.94 20.83
C PHE A 91 -3.19 25.09 19.81
N ILE A 92 -3.50 23.86 20.20
CA ILE A 92 -4.33 22.96 19.41
C ILE A 92 -5.61 22.67 20.16
N VAL A 93 -6.74 22.84 19.47
CA VAL A 93 -8.07 22.55 20.01
C VAL A 93 -8.54 21.25 19.39
N MET A 94 -8.97 20.29 20.20
CA MET A 94 -9.36 18.95 19.75
C MET A 94 -10.55 18.40 20.52
N LEU A 95 -11.22 17.44 19.90
CA LEU A 95 -12.33 16.69 20.48
C LEU A 95 -11.84 15.33 21.00
N HIS A 96 -12.18 15.03 22.25
CA HIS A 96 -11.93 13.74 22.89
C HIS A 96 -13.26 13.12 23.31
N ARG A 97 -13.48 11.85 22.98
CA ARG A 97 -14.72 11.17 23.34
C ARG A 97 -14.62 10.58 24.74
N ASP A 98 -15.69 10.70 25.52
CA ASP A 98 -15.84 10.06 26.83
C ASP A 98 -16.38 8.63 26.60
N LEU A 99 -15.47 7.67 26.42
CA LEU A 99 -15.81 6.30 26.00
C LEU A 99 -16.43 5.44 27.10
N ASN A 100 -16.13 5.75 28.37
CA ASN A 100 -16.62 5.01 29.55
C ASN A 100 -17.72 5.78 30.30
N GLU A 101 -18.14 6.93 29.77
CA GLU A 101 -19.20 7.81 30.30
C GLU A 101 -18.96 8.26 31.75
N ASN A 102 -17.71 8.28 32.20
CA ASN A 102 -17.35 8.60 33.57
C ASN A 102 -17.14 10.11 33.80
N LYS A 103 -17.19 10.92 32.74
CA LYS A 103 -16.88 12.36 32.76
C LYS A 103 -15.51 12.67 33.33
N VAL A 104 -14.54 11.85 33.00
CA VAL A 104 -13.11 12.09 33.16
C VAL A 104 -12.50 12.23 31.76
N LEU A 105 -11.60 13.19 31.58
CA LEU A 105 -10.85 13.27 30.33
C LEU A 105 -9.80 12.17 30.34
N ASP A 106 -9.99 11.17 29.49
CA ASP A 106 -9.01 10.11 29.25
C ASP A 106 -8.21 10.44 27.98
N PHE A 107 -6.90 10.61 28.14
CA PHE A 107 -6.01 10.71 26.99
C PHE A 107 -5.84 9.34 26.33
N ILE A 108 -5.70 9.34 25.00
CA ILE A 108 -5.50 8.10 24.24
C ILE A 108 -4.01 7.85 24.09
N PHE A 109 -3.56 6.71 24.61
CA PHE A 109 -2.17 6.24 24.52
C PHE A 109 -2.05 5.04 23.58
N ILE A 110 -0.93 4.96 22.87
CA ILE A 110 -0.45 3.77 22.15
C ILE A 110 1.01 3.56 22.59
N ASP A 111 1.35 2.38 23.13
CA ASP A 111 2.68 2.06 23.67
C ASP A 111 3.25 3.14 24.60
N ASP A 112 2.49 3.50 25.64
CA ASP A 112 2.86 4.54 26.61
C ASP A 112 3.11 5.94 26.03
N THR A 113 2.76 6.16 24.76
CA THR A 113 2.89 7.46 24.07
C THR A 113 1.50 8.01 23.74
N ASN A 114 1.28 9.28 24.02
CA ASN A 114 0.04 9.94 23.61
C ASN A 114 -0.11 9.94 22.08
N VAL A 115 -1.29 9.63 21.57
CA VAL A 115 -1.56 9.69 20.12
C VAL A 115 -1.26 11.07 19.56
N MET A 116 -1.49 12.14 20.35
CA MET A 116 -1.24 13.50 19.88
C MET A 116 0.23 13.87 19.78
N ASP A 117 1.10 13.25 20.57
CA ASP A 117 2.55 13.46 20.44
C ASP A 117 3.11 12.90 19.14
N ARG A 118 2.30 12.06 18.46
CA ARG A 118 2.62 11.45 17.17
C ARG A 118 2.08 12.28 16.00
N ALA A 119 1.36 13.39 16.20
CA ALA A 119 0.78 14.16 15.10
C ALA A 119 1.84 14.89 14.25
N VAL A 120 1.70 14.80 12.93
CA VAL A 120 2.54 15.46 11.92
C VAL A 120 1.77 16.62 11.30
N PHE A 121 2.41 17.77 11.15
CA PHE A 121 1.79 19.00 10.65
C PHE A 121 2.52 19.55 9.42
N GLU A 122 1.75 20.13 8.50
CA GLU A 122 2.23 21.04 7.45
C GLU A 122 1.64 22.43 7.73
N GLY A 123 2.47 23.37 8.17
CA GLY A 123 2.00 24.65 8.69
C GLY A 123 1.07 24.46 9.90
N SER A 124 -0.15 25.00 9.83
CA SER A 124 -1.18 24.85 10.87
C SER A 124 -2.11 23.65 10.67
N ARG A 125 -1.87 22.80 9.66
CA ARG A 125 -2.73 21.67 9.31
C ARG A 125 -2.09 20.36 9.77
N MET A 126 -2.81 19.57 10.58
CA MET A 126 -2.41 18.19 10.87
C MET A 126 -2.59 17.36 9.59
N ILE A 127 -1.54 16.68 9.16
CA ILE A 127 -1.51 15.86 7.94
C ILE A 127 -1.45 14.35 8.23
N GLY A 128 -1.22 13.95 9.48
CA GLY A 128 -1.30 12.56 9.90
C GLY A 128 -0.76 12.32 11.30
N HIS A 129 -0.64 11.06 11.69
CA HIS A 129 0.10 10.64 12.87
C HIS A 129 1.29 9.77 12.42
N ALA A 130 2.51 10.15 12.83
CA ALA A 130 3.71 9.33 12.69
C ALA A 130 3.61 8.17 13.68
N ILE A 131 3.18 7.01 13.19
CA ILE A 131 3.38 5.76 13.91
C ILE A 131 4.90 5.52 13.94
N PRO A 132 5.55 5.38 15.10
CA PRO A 132 6.97 5.04 15.15
C PRO A 132 7.17 3.75 14.37
N GLU A 133 7.78 3.85 13.19
CA GLU A 133 7.98 2.71 12.29
C GLU A 133 8.92 1.67 12.89
N THR A 134 9.54 1.90 14.04
CA THR A 134 10.65 1.11 14.61
C THR A 134 10.37 -0.38 14.84
N GLN A 135 9.12 -0.86 14.69
CA GLN A 135 8.76 -2.28 14.78
C GLN A 135 8.18 -2.87 13.48
N SER A 136 7.97 -2.08 12.42
CA SER A 136 7.46 -2.60 11.14
C SER A 136 8.56 -3.30 10.36
N ARG A 137 8.23 -4.44 9.71
CA ARG A 137 9.18 -5.21 8.90
C ARG A 137 9.91 -4.37 7.83
N PHE A 138 9.29 -3.30 7.33
CA PHE A 138 9.81 -2.46 6.24
C PHE A 138 10.21 -1.05 6.69
N ALA A 139 10.36 -0.83 7.99
CA ALA A 139 10.70 0.47 8.59
C ALA A 139 12.02 1.07 8.09
N ASN A 140 12.98 0.23 7.77
CA ASN A 140 14.30 0.66 7.29
C ASN A 140 14.27 1.19 5.85
N ILE A 141 13.19 0.95 5.09
CA ILE A 141 13.08 1.30 3.67
C ILE A 141 11.90 2.22 3.34
N ASN A 142 10.82 2.20 4.14
CA ASN A 142 9.68 3.10 3.95
C ASN A 142 10.06 4.54 4.28
N ARG A 143 9.70 5.47 3.39
CA ARG A 143 10.02 6.90 3.55
C ARG A 143 8.91 7.76 2.96
N PRO A 144 8.71 8.98 3.49
CA PRO A 144 7.76 9.94 2.92
C PRO A 144 8.29 10.66 1.67
N ILE A 145 9.53 10.37 1.24
CA ILE A 145 10.19 10.97 0.08
C ILE A 145 10.69 9.89 -0.88
N ALA A 146 10.71 10.22 -2.18
CA ALA A 146 11.25 9.38 -3.24
C ALA A 146 12.72 9.73 -3.55
N GLY A 147 13.30 9.03 -4.53
CA GLY A 147 14.62 9.32 -5.07
C GLY A 147 15.74 8.42 -4.54
N ALA A 148 16.89 8.54 -5.19
CA ALA A 148 18.07 7.74 -4.91
C ALA A 148 18.68 8.07 -3.54
N THR A 149 19.24 7.06 -2.87
CA THR A 149 19.95 7.20 -1.59
C THR A 149 21.43 6.93 -1.70
N HIS A 150 21.86 6.28 -2.78
CA HIS A 150 23.26 5.92 -3.01
C HIS A 150 23.53 5.77 -4.50
N ASP A 151 24.77 6.04 -4.89
CA ASP A 151 25.23 5.83 -6.26
C ASP A 151 25.60 4.36 -6.47
N LYS A 152 24.87 3.70 -7.37
CA LYS A 152 25.17 2.34 -7.81
C LYS A 152 24.56 2.14 -9.20
N ALA A 153 25.41 1.83 -10.17
CA ALA A 153 24.97 1.46 -11.51
C ALA A 153 24.36 0.06 -11.50
N LEU A 154 23.41 -0.18 -12.39
CA LEU A 154 22.84 -1.51 -12.59
C LEU A 154 23.76 -2.37 -13.47
N PRO A 155 23.91 -3.67 -13.18
CA PRO A 155 24.60 -4.60 -14.07
C PRO A 155 23.80 -4.78 -15.37
N VAL A 156 24.50 -5.07 -16.48
CA VAL A 156 23.90 -5.36 -17.79
C VAL A 156 24.57 -6.62 -18.32
N GLY A 157 23.78 -7.63 -18.65
CA GLY A 157 24.25 -8.90 -19.22
C GLY A 157 24.19 -8.93 -20.75
N GLU A 158 24.26 -10.13 -21.31
CA GLU A 158 24.37 -10.35 -22.76
C GLU A 158 22.99 -10.39 -23.46
N HIS A 159 21.90 -10.62 -22.72
CA HIS A 159 20.57 -10.80 -23.29
C HIS A 159 19.87 -9.48 -23.62
N PRO A 160 18.94 -9.47 -24.60
CA PRO A 160 18.25 -8.25 -25.00
C PRO A 160 17.39 -7.64 -23.89
N LEU A 161 16.84 -8.46 -22.99
CA LEU A 161 15.94 -8.00 -21.93
C LEU A 161 16.66 -8.05 -20.58
N GLN A 162 16.83 -6.89 -19.94
CA GLN A 162 17.44 -6.78 -18.62
C GLN A 162 16.34 -6.54 -17.58
N LEU A 163 16.05 -7.54 -16.75
CA LEU A 163 15.05 -7.50 -15.69
C LEU A 163 15.72 -7.29 -14.33
N TYR A 164 15.27 -6.29 -13.58
CA TYR A 164 15.73 -6.00 -12.22
C TYR A 164 14.57 -6.25 -11.25
N SER A 165 14.64 -7.34 -10.48
CA SER A 165 13.46 -7.90 -9.83
C SER A 165 13.76 -8.70 -8.56
N LEU A 166 12.69 -9.21 -7.96
CA LEU A 166 12.69 -10.09 -6.79
C LEU A 166 11.50 -11.05 -6.90
N ALA A 167 11.62 -12.29 -6.42
CA ALA A 167 10.57 -13.32 -6.45
C ALA A 167 9.35 -13.06 -5.54
N THR A 168 8.88 -11.81 -5.51
CA THR A 168 7.54 -11.44 -5.02
C THR A 168 6.49 -11.80 -6.07
N PRO A 169 5.18 -11.81 -5.72
CA PRO A 169 4.12 -11.92 -6.71
C PRO A 169 4.30 -11.01 -7.93
N ASN A 170 4.69 -9.74 -7.75
CA ASN A 170 4.86 -8.80 -8.87
C ASN A 170 6.03 -9.16 -9.80
N GLY A 171 7.16 -9.62 -9.25
CA GLY A 171 8.29 -10.06 -10.06
C GLY A 171 7.99 -11.34 -10.83
N VAL A 172 7.31 -12.29 -10.17
CA VAL A 172 6.90 -13.58 -10.75
C VAL A 172 6.01 -13.40 -11.99
N LYS A 173 5.19 -12.35 -12.07
CA LYS A 173 4.37 -12.08 -13.27
C LYS A 173 5.22 -12.01 -14.53
N VAL A 174 6.32 -11.26 -14.46
CA VAL A 174 7.18 -10.96 -15.60
C VAL A 174 8.01 -12.18 -15.96
N THR A 175 8.57 -12.88 -14.97
CA THR A 175 9.38 -14.08 -15.23
C THR A 175 8.53 -15.25 -15.75
N ILE A 176 7.26 -15.37 -15.34
CA ILE A 176 6.34 -16.33 -15.96
C ILE A 176 6.12 -15.99 -17.43
N LEU A 177 5.83 -14.73 -17.77
CA LEU A 177 5.61 -14.35 -19.17
C LEU A 177 6.85 -14.60 -20.04
N LEU A 178 8.05 -14.23 -19.55
CA LEU A 178 9.30 -14.46 -20.26
C LEU A 178 9.54 -15.96 -20.51
N GLU A 179 9.36 -16.81 -19.50
CA GLU A 179 9.48 -18.26 -19.68
C GLU A 179 8.39 -18.85 -20.58
N GLU A 180 7.18 -18.29 -20.59
CA GLU A 180 6.10 -18.71 -21.50
C GLU A 180 6.42 -18.34 -22.96
N LEU A 181 7.00 -17.16 -23.19
CA LEU A 181 7.49 -16.72 -24.50
C LEU A 181 8.62 -17.62 -25.01
N LEU A 182 9.60 -17.92 -24.14
CA LEU A 182 10.69 -18.85 -24.47
C LEU A 182 10.14 -20.25 -24.77
N ALA A 183 9.15 -20.73 -24.02
CA ALA A 183 8.55 -22.05 -24.21
C ALA A 183 7.82 -22.20 -25.57
N ILE A 184 7.32 -21.11 -26.16
CA ILE A 184 6.74 -21.10 -27.51
C ILE A 184 7.78 -20.77 -28.61
N GLY A 185 9.06 -20.66 -28.26
CA GLY A 185 10.17 -20.52 -29.20
C GLY A 185 10.61 -19.08 -29.50
N MET A 186 10.13 -18.08 -28.75
CA MET A 186 10.54 -16.69 -28.93
C MET A 186 11.94 -16.44 -28.35
N LYS A 187 12.99 -16.73 -29.13
CA LYS A 187 14.39 -16.59 -28.69
C LYS A 187 14.76 -15.16 -28.32
N ASP A 188 14.14 -14.17 -28.94
CA ASP A 188 14.39 -12.75 -28.64
C ASP A 188 13.79 -12.31 -27.29
N ALA A 189 13.06 -13.20 -26.59
CA ALA A 189 12.61 -13.02 -25.22
C ALA A 189 13.63 -13.50 -24.16
N GLU A 190 14.83 -13.91 -24.58
CA GLU A 190 15.94 -14.20 -23.67
C GLU A 190 16.26 -12.99 -22.79
N TYR A 191 16.60 -13.26 -21.52
CA TYR A 191 16.69 -12.21 -20.51
C TYR A 191 17.72 -12.48 -19.41
N ASP A 192 18.31 -11.41 -18.89
CA ASP A 192 19.05 -11.43 -17.63
C ASP A 192 18.13 -10.93 -16.52
N ALA A 193 17.92 -11.74 -15.48
CA ALA A 193 17.13 -11.35 -14.31
C ALA A 193 18.03 -11.13 -13.10
N TRP A 194 18.38 -9.88 -12.85
CA TRP A 194 19.19 -9.40 -11.73
C TRP A 194 18.37 -9.29 -10.45
N LEU A 195 18.95 -9.75 -9.35
CA LEU A 195 18.32 -9.66 -8.04
C LEU A 195 18.38 -8.22 -7.51
N ILE A 196 17.24 -7.71 -7.06
CA ILE A 196 17.14 -6.46 -6.31
C ILE A 196 16.58 -6.78 -4.93
N ASN A 197 17.45 -6.79 -3.92
CA ASN A 197 17.04 -7.04 -2.55
C ASN A 197 16.35 -5.79 -1.98
N ILE A 198 15.02 -5.81 -2.00
CA ILE A 198 14.22 -4.68 -1.51
C ILE A 198 14.38 -4.41 -0.01
N GLY A 199 14.77 -5.42 0.76
CA GLY A 199 15.00 -5.28 2.21
C GLY A 199 16.27 -4.50 2.54
N ASP A 200 17.24 -4.50 1.64
CA ASP A 200 18.52 -3.78 1.78
C ASP A 200 18.47 -2.39 1.12
N GLY A 201 17.35 -2.03 0.49
CA GLY A 201 17.16 -0.72 -0.13
C GLY A 201 17.79 -0.57 -1.53
N GLU A 202 18.13 -1.67 -2.22
CA GLU A 202 18.76 -1.62 -3.55
C GLU A 202 17.90 -0.90 -4.62
N GLN A 203 16.59 -0.90 -4.44
CA GLN A 203 15.62 -0.15 -5.27
C GLN A 203 15.79 1.38 -5.17
N PHE A 204 16.63 1.88 -4.26
CA PHE A 204 16.98 3.29 -4.11
C PHE A 204 18.38 3.62 -4.64
N SER A 205 19.03 2.70 -5.35
CA SER A 205 20.26 3.03 -6.11
C SER A 205 19.95 4.01 -7.24
N SER A 206 20.92 4.86 -7.59
CA SER A 206 20.78 5.79 -8.74
C SER A 206 20.40 5.06 -10.02
N GLY A 207 21.06 3.95 -10.35
CA GLY A 207 20.73 3.16 -11.53
C GLY A 207 19.32 2.55 -11.51
N PHE A 208 18.81 2.11 -10.36
CA PHE A 208 17.44 1.60 -10.27
C PHE A 208 16.40 2.72 -10.40
N VAL A 209 16.65 3.87 -9.78
CA VAL A 209 15.76 5.05 -9.87
C VAL A 209 15.70 5.58 -11.30
N ASP A 210 16.81 5.50 -12.04
CA ASP A 210 16.87 5.88 -13.46
C ASP A 210 15.98 5.01 -14.35
N ILE A 211 15.71 3.76 -13.99
CA ILE A 211 14.80 2.88 -14.76
C ILE A 211 13.38 2.85 -14.17
N ASN A 212 13.23 3.11 -12.87
CA ASN A 212 11.95 3.26 -12.22
C ASN A 212 11.99 4.33 -11.11
N PRO A 213 11.46 5.55 -11.36
CA PRO A 213 11.45 6.61 -10.36
C PRO A 213 10.54 6.32 -9.14
N ASN A 214 9.68 5.29 -9.23
CA ASN A 214 8.85 4.81 -8.13
C ASN A 214 9.61 3.86 -7.17
N SER A 215 10.86 3.48 -7.50
CA SER A 215 11.68 2.57 -6.68
C SER A 215 10.95 1.28 -6.28
N LYS A 216 10.27 0.62 -7.24
CA LYS A 216 9.63 -0.68 -7.03
C LYS A 216 10.03 -1.68 -8.10
N ILE A 217 10.22 -2.93 -7.70
CA ILE A 217 10.34 -4.06 -8.62
C ILE A 217 8.96 -4.51 -9.12
N PRO A 218 8.87 -5.19 -10.28
CA PRO A 218 9.93 -5.34 -11.28
C PRO A 218 10.12 -4.06 -12.13
N ALA A 219 11.32 -3.89 -12.66
CA ALA A 219 11.66 -2.93 -13.71
C ALA A 219 12.48 -3.62 -14.80
N LEU A 220 12.26 -3.27 -16.06
CA LEU A 220 12.89 -3.89 -17.23
C LEU A 220 13.52 -2.82 -18.13
N VAL A 221 14.65 -3.16 -18.77
CA VAL A 221 15.23 -2.39 -19.87
C VAL A 221 15.36 -3.31 -21.08
N ASP A 222 14.71 -2.94 -22.19
CA ASP A 222 14.84 -3.62 -23.48
C ASP A 222 15.99 -2.98 -24.27
N HIS A 223 17.09 -3.72 -24.41
CA HIS A 223 18.28 -3.35 -25.18
C HIS A 223 18.21 -3.76 -26.67
N SER A 224 17.15 -4.44 -27.11
CA SER A 224 16.95 -4.76 -28.53
C SER A 224 16.45 -3.57 -29.36
N THR A 225 16.00 -2.49 -28.73
CA THR A 225 15.56 -1.27 -29.39
C THR A 225 16.75 -0.34 -29.72
N ALA A 226 16.61 0.53 -30.72
CA ALA A 226 17.67 1.45 -31.16
C ALA A 226 18.22 2.35 -30.04
N THR A 227 17.38 2.68 -29.06
CA THR A 227 17.77 3.25 -27.77
C THR A 227 17.15 2.38 -26.69
N PRO A 228 17.89 1.97 -25.64
CA PRO A 228 17.34 1.10 -24.61
C PRO A 228 16.03 1.64 -24.03
N THR A 229 15.00 0.79 -24.01
CA THR A 229 13.65 1.19 -23.57
C THR A 229 13.41 0.71 -22.15
N ARG A 230 13.34 1.64 -21.19
CA ARG A 230 12.92 1.31 -19.81
C ARG A 230 11.40 1.10 -19.75
N VAL A 231 10.97 0.07 -19.03
CA VAL A 231 9.57 -0.24 -18.74
C VAL A 231 9.46 -0.65 -17.27
N PHE A 232 8.63 0.06 -16.50
CA PHE A 232 8.38 -0.23 -15.09
C PHE A 232 6.87 -0.37 -14.85
N GLU A 233 6.50 -0.93 -13.70
CA GLU A 233 5.18 -1.51 -13.41
C GLU A 233 4.95 -2.87 -14.08
N SER A 234 4.67 -3.89 -13.26
CA SER A 234 4.53 -5.28 -13.74
C SER A 234 3.48 -5.44 -14.85
N GLY A 235 2.35 -4.73 -14.77
CA GLY A 235 1.31 -4.78 -15.81
C GLY A 235 1.74 -4.14 -17.13
N ALA A 236 2.51 -3.04 -17.06
CA ALA A 236 3.06 -2.38 -18.25
C ALA A 236 4.13 -3.25 -18.91
N ILE A 237 5.03 -3.87 -18.12
CA ILE A 237 6.03 -4.82 -18.63
C ILE A 237 5.35 -5.99 -19.33
N MET A 238 4.31 -6.57 -18.72
CA MET A 238 3.59 -7.69 -19.32
C MET A 238 2.92 -7.32 -20.64
N LEU A 239 2.22 -6.18 -20.68
CA LEU A 239 1.57 -5.71 -21.90
C LEU A 239 2.61 -5.40 -22.99
N TYR A 240 3.71 -4.72 -22.63
CA TYR A 240 4.82 -4.41 -23.54
C TYR A 240 5.40 -5.68 -24.20
N LEU A 241 5.73 -6.70 -23.40
CA LEU A 241 6.28 -7.94 -23.91
C LEU A 241 5.25 -8.73 -24.74
N ALA A 242 4.00 -8.80 -24.28
CA ALA A 242 2.94 -9.50 -25.01
C ALA A 242 2.67 -8.86 -26.39
N GLU A 243 2.74 -7.53 -26.49
CA GLU A 243 2.62 -6.81 -27.76
C GLU A 243 3.86 -6.96 -28.63
N LYS A 244 5.06 -6.83 -28.06
CA LYS A 244 6.33 -6.98 -28.77
C LYS A 244 6.44 -8.34 -29.46
N PHE A 245 5.96 -9.39 -28.82
CA PHE A 245 6.01 -10.76 -29.33
C PHE A 245 4.68 -11.27 -29.91
N GLU A 246 3.66 -10.41 -29.96
CA GLU A 246 2.31 -10.76 -30.47
C GLU A 246 1.74 -12.05 -29.85
N ALA A 247 2.00 -12.27 -28.55
CA ALA A 247 1.69 -13.51 -27.84
C ALA A 247 1.08 -13.24 -26.47
N PHE A 248 0.20 -14.13 -26.01
CA PHE A 248 -0.47 -14.06 -24.70
C PHE A 248 -1.29 -12.78 -24.47
N VAL A 249 -1.71 -12.08 -25.53
CA VAL A 249 -2.70 -11.00 -25.49
C VAL A 249 -3.52 -11.04 -26.77
N PRO A 250 -4.86 -10.97 -26.72
CA PRO A 250 -5.66 -10.79 -27.93
C PRO A 250 -5.33 -9.45 -28.60
N LEU A 251 -5.04 -9.48 -29.90
CA LEU A 251 -4.71 -8.26 -30.68
C LEU A 251 -5.95 -7.59 -31.29
N LYS A 252 -7.11 -8.25 -31.25
CA LYS A 252 -8.35 -7.75 -31.85
C LYS A 252 -9.48 -7.66 -30.80
N GLU A 253 -10.38 -6.73 -31.05
CA GLU A 253 -11.62 -6.62 -30.27
C GLU A 253 -12.61 -7.75 -30.61
N PRO A 254 -13.47 -8.15 -29.66
CA PRO A 254 -13.61 -7.62 -28.29
C PRO A 254 -12.68 -8.27 -27.25
N GLY A 255 -11.87 -9.26 -27.64
CA GLY A 255 -11.04 -10.04 -26.71
C GLY A 255 -9.97 -9.18 -26.02
N ARG A 256 -9.43 -8.17 -26.72
CA ARG A 256 -8.43 -7.27 -26.16
C ARG A 256 -9.01 -6.45 -25.01
N ALA A 257 -10.20 -5.87 -25.18
CA ALA A 257 -10.87 -5.12 -24.12
C ALA A 257 -11.10 -5.97 -22.85
N GLU A 258 -11.54 -7.23 -22.99
CA GLU A 258 -11.74 -8.14 -21.85
C GLU A 258 -10.41 -8.46 -21.14
N CYS A 259 -9.37 -8.78 -21.91
CA CYS A 259 -8.03 -9.06 -21.37
C CYS A 259 -7.46 -7.89 -20.59
N LEU A 260 -7.52 -6.67 -21.16
CA LEU A 260 -7.08 -5.47 -20.50
C LEU A 260 -7.94 -5.16 -19.26
N SER A 261 -9.24 -5.40 -19.30
CA SER A 261 -10.12 -5.20 -18.14
C SER A 261 -9.67 -6.06 -16.95
N TRP A 262 -9.36 -7.33 -17.17
CA TRP A 262 -8.85 -8.21 -16.11
C TRP A 262 -7.41 -7.88 -15.67
N LEU A 263 -6.54 -7.49 -16.61
CA LEU A 263 -5.18 -7.05 -16.29
C LEU A 263 -5.22 -5.79 -15.40
N PHE A 264 -5.98 -4.77 -15.78
CA PHE A 264 -6.10 -3.55 -14.99
C PHE A 264 -6.87 -3.77 -13.68
N TRP A 265 -7.88 -4.66 -13.66
CA TRP A 265 -8.49 -5.11 -12.42
C TRP A 265 -7.44 -5.65 -11.45
N GLN A 266 -6.52 -6.51 -11.93
CA GLN A 266 -5.45 -7.09 -11.12
C GLN A 266 -4.51 -6.03 -10.57
N ILE A 267 -4.11 -5.07 -11.40
CA ILE A 267 -3.21 -3.97 -10.99
C ILE A 267 -3.88 -3.09 -9.93
N GLY A 268 -5.18 -2.83 -10.07
CA GLY A 268 -5.97 -2.07 -9.09
C GLY A 268 -6.33 -2.85 -7.81
N SER A 269 -6.43 -4.18 -7.88
CA SER A 269 -6.88 -5.02 -6.76
C SER A 269 -5.74 -5.48 -5.84
N ALA A 270 -4.56 -5.78 -6.40
CA ALA A 270 -3.41 -6.26 -5.64
C ALA A 270 -2.93 -5.34 -4.50
N PRO A 271 -3.00 -3.99 -4.60
CA PRO A 271 -2.70 -3.12 -3.47
C PRO A 271 -3.55 -3.41 -2.22
N TYR A 272 -4.81 -3.81 -2.37
CA TYR A 272 -5.65 -4.23 -1.25
C TYR A 272 -5.17 -5.56 -0.64
N LEU A 273 -4.68 -6.49 -1.46
CA LEU A 273 -4.19 -7.79 -0.99
C LEU A 273 -2.83 -7.69 -0.31
N GLY A 274 -1.87 -7.00 -0.92
CA GLY A 274 -0.53 -6.85 -0.38
C GLY A 274 -0.43 -5.74 0.65
N GLY A 275 -0.71 -4.50 0.23
CA GLY A 275 -0.54 -3.29 1.05
C GLY A 275 -1.64 -3.05 2.08
N GLY A 276 -2.83 -3.63 1.86
CA GLY A 276 -3.89 -3.71 2.84
C GLY A 276 -3.77 -4.98 3.69
N PHE A 277 -4.44 -6.04 3.25
CA PHE A 277 -4.58 -7.28 4.00
C PHE A 277 -3.24 -7.85 4.46
N GLY A 278 -2.30 -8.09 3.54
CA GLY A 278 -0.99 -8.65 3.88
C GLY A 278 -0.21 -7.80 4.90
N HIS A 279 -0.25 -6.48 4.77
CA HIS A 279 0.38 -5.58 5.74
C HIS A 279 -0.24 -5.73 7.13
N PHE A 280 -1.54 -5.46 7.27
CA PHE A 280 -2.20 -5.47 8.58
C PHE A 280 -2.31 -6.88 9.20
N TYR A 281 -2.44 -7.91 8.38
CA TYR A 281 -2.57 -9.30 8.84
C TYR A 281 -1.21 -9.91 9.19
N ALA A 282 -0.16 -9.70 8.39
CA ALA A 282 1.11 -10.43 8.55
C ALA A 282 2.30 -9.57 9.03
N TYR A 283 2.36 -8.29 8.69
CA TYR A 283 3.58 -7.49 8.90
C TYR A 283 3.46 -6.37 9.93
N ALA A 284 2.26 -5.85 10.17
CA ALA A 284 2.03 -4.88 11.22
C ALA A 284 2.45 -5.48 12.57
N PRO A 285 3.17 -4.72 13.41
CA PRO A 285 3.66 -5.21 14.70
C PRO A 285 2.51 -5.55 15.65
N GLU A 286 1.37 -4.87 15.48
CA GLU A 286 0.13 -5.11 16.22
C GLU A 286 -0.99 -5.57 15.30
N LYS A 287 -1.95 -6.30 15.87
CA LYS A 287 -3.17 -6.73 15.18
C LYS A 287 -4.30 -5.76 15.46
N TRP A 288 -4.61 -4.91 14.49
CA TRP A 288 -5.73 -4.00 14.55
C TRP A 288 -6.95 -4.61 13.86
N GLU A 289 -8.00 -4.85 14.64
CA GLU A 289 -9.21 -5.52 14.17
C GLU A 289 -9.85 -4.81 12.98
N TYR A 290 -10.04 -3.49 13.05
CA TYR A 290 -10.71 -2.73 11.98
C TYR A 290 -10.03 -2.86 10.60
N PRO A 291 -8.73 -2.53 10.42
CA PRO A 291 -8.11 -2.65 9.12
C PRO A 291 -7.99 -4.10 8.66
N ILE A 292 -7.74 -5.06 9.56
CA ILE A 292 -7.75 -6.48 9.21
C ILE A 292 -9.12 -6.87 8.64
N ASN A 293 -10.21 -6.57 9.35
CA ASN A 293 -11.58 -6.88 8.91
C ASN A 293 -11.91 -6.19 7.58
N ARG A 294 -11.58 -4.90 7.44
CA ARG A 294 -11.81 -4.13 6.21
C ARG A 294 -11.14 -4.78 5.00
N PHE A 295 -9.84 -5.08 5.10
CA PHE A 295 -9.11 -5.61 3.96
C PHE A 295 -9.39 -7.09 3.73
N ALA A 296 -9.58 -7.89 4.78
CA ALA A 296 -9.99 -9.29 4.64
C ALA A 296 -11.33 -9.43 3.91
N MET A 297 -12.31 -8.57 4.25
CA MET A 297 -13.60 -8.52 3.54
C MET A 297 -13.42 -8.22 2.05
N GLU A 298 -12.57 -7.25 1.70
CA GLU A 298 -12.26 -6.95 0.30
C GLU A 298 -11.55 -8.10 -0.40
N ILE A 299 -10.62 -8.82 0.25
CA ILE A 299 -9.93 -9.97 -0.37
C ILE A 299 -10.90 -11.12 -0.60
N LYS A 300 -11.79 -11.41 0.35
CA LYS A 300 -12.85 -12.41 0.16
C LYS A 300 -13.79 -12.03 -0.98
N ARG A 301 -14.12 -10.73 -1.14
CA ARG A 301 -14.91 -10.23 -2.28
C ARG A 301 -14.16 -10.41 -3.60
N GLN A 302 -12.87 -10.09 -3.66
CA GLN A 302 -12.04 -10.28 -4.86
C GLN A 302 -11.92 -11.76 -5.24
N LEU A 303 -11.75 -12.66 -4.26
CA LEU A 303 -11.78 -14.10 -4.48
C LEU A 303 -13.15 -14.58 -4.99
N ASP A 304 -14.26 -14.06 -4.45
CA ASP A 304 -15.61 -14.39 -4.93
C ASP A 304 -15.85 -13.91 -6.37
N VAL A 305 -15.35 -12.72 -6.74
CA VAL A 305 -15.39 -12.23 -8.13
C VAL A 305 -14.67 -13.19 -9.07
N LEU A 306 -13.47 -13.64 -8.70
CA LEU A 306 -12.69 -14.59 -9.48
C LEU A 306 -13.41 -15.94 -9.56
N ASP A 307 -13.91 -16.47 -8.43
CA ASP A 307 -14.55 -17.78 -8.38
C ASP A 307 -15.80 -17.83 -9.25
N ARG A 308 -16.64 -16.80 -9.19
CA ARG A 308 -17.83 -16.65 -10.04
C ARG A 308 -17.50 -16.56 -11.52
N ASN A 309 -16.46 -15.79 -11.88
CA ASN A 309 -16.03 -15.68 -13.27
C ASN A 309 -15.52 -17.03 -13.80
N LEU A 310 -14.72 -17.73 -12.99
CA LEU A 310 -14.11 -19.00 -13.33
C LEU A 310 -15.08 -20.19 -13.27
N ALA A 311 -16.26 -20.04 -12.66
CA ALA A 311 -17.27 -21.10 -12.57
C ALA A 311 -17.72 -21.64 -13.94
N SER A 312 -17.72 -20.80 -14.97
CA SER A 312 -18.12 -21.17 -16.34
C SER A 312 -17.01 -20.96 -17.39
N ARG A 313 -15.81 -20.56 -16.95
CA ARG A 313 -14.69 -20.24 -17.84
C ARG A 313 -13.46 -21.05 -17.46
N LYS A 314 -12.63 -21.37 -18.46
CA LYS A 314 -11.36 -22.06 -18.22
C LYS A 314 -10.32 -21.11 -17.61
N PHE A 315 -10.20 -19.93 -18.21
CA PHE A 315 -9.35 -18.81 -17.85
C PHE A 315 -10.19 -17.54 -17.70
N LEU A 316 -9.57 -16.43 -17.25
CA LEU A 316 -10.33 -15.21 -16.94
C LEU A 316 -11.09 -14.66 -18.14
N CYS A 317 -10.48 -14.75 -19.33
CA CYS A 317 -11.03 -14.19 -20.58
C CYS A 317 -11.73 -15.24 -21.47
N GLY A 318 -12.11 -16.40 -20.92
CA GLY A 318 -12.72 -17.50 -21.67
C GLY A 318 -11.82 -18.74 -21.69
N ASP A 319 -11.49 -19.23 -22.88
CA ASP A 319 -10.73 -20.48 -23.05
C ASP A 319 -9.22 -20.28 -23.28
N ASP A 320 -8.80 -19.05 -23.57
CA ASP A 320 -7.42 -18.69 -23.89
C ASP A 320 -6.66 -18.15 -22.67
N TYR A 321 -5.52 -18.76 -22.38
CA TYR A 321 -4.58 -18.31 -21.36
C TYR A 321 -3.77 -17.10 -21.84
N ASN A 322 -3.77 -16.03 -21.05
CA ASN A 322 -3.13 -14.77 -21.42
C ASN A 322 -2.52 -14.02 -20.22
N ILE A 323 -1.96 -12.84 -20.47
CA ILE A 323 -1.29 -12.02 -19.44
C ILE A 323 -2.20 -11.66 -18.25
N ALA A 324 -3.53 -11.60 -18.42
CA ALA A 324 -4.43 -11.37 -17.30
C ALA A 324 -4.41 -12.54 -16.30
N ASP A 325 -4.42 -13.78 -16.81
CA ASP A 325 -4.31 -14.98 -15.97
C ASP A 325 -2.97 -15.03 -15.24
N MET A 326 -1.86 -14.79 -15.94
CA MET A 326 -0.52 -14.74 -15.36
C MET A 326 -0.44 -13.69 -14.23
N ALA A 327 -0.99 -12.50 -14.48
CA ALA A 327 -0.99 -11.39 -13.52
C ALA A 327 -1.78 -11.76 -12.25
N VAL A 328 -3.00 -12.28 -12.42
CA VAL A 328 -3.87 -12.65 -11.29
C VAL A 328 -3.30 -13.86 -10.55
N TYR A 329 -2.77 -14.85 -11.27
CA TYR A 329 -2.22 -16.08 -10.70
C TYR A 329 -1.08 -15.78 -9.74
N SER A 330 -0.20 -14.85 -10.12
CA SER A 330 0.95 -14.48 -9.31
C SER A 330 0.58 -14.04 -7.88
N TRP A 331 -0.61 -13.47 -7.69
CA TRP A 331 -1.14 -13.05 -6.39
C TRP A 331 -2.17 -14.02 -5.83
N TYR A 332 -3.32 -14.17 -6.49
CA TYR A 332 -4.45 -14.94 -5.98
C TYR A 332 -4.22 -16.44 -6.13
N GLY A 333 -3.60 -16.88 -7.23
CA GLY A 333 -3.22 -18.28 -7.41
C GLY A 333 -2.20 -18.74 -6.38
N GLN A 334 -1.16 -17.92 -6.13
CA GLN A 334 -0.20 -18.20 -5.07
C GLN A 334 -0.83 -18.13 -3.68
N LEU A 335 -1.73 -17.19 -3.40
CA LEU A 335 -2.48 -17.11 -2.15
C LEU A 335 -3.22 -18.42 -1.86
N VAL A 336 -4.03 -18.90 -2.80
CA VAL A 336 -4.87 -20.09 -2.57
C VAL A 336 -4.05 -21.38 -2.51
N LEU A 337 -2.97 -21.48 -3.29
CA LEU A 337 -2.16 -22.70 -3.36
C LEU A 337 -1.05 -22.80 -2.31
N THR A 338 -0.37 -21.68 -2.01
CA THR A 338 0.79 -21.68 -1.10
C THR A 338 0.45 -21.16 0.29
N GLY A 339 -0.64 -20.40 0.42
CA GLY A 339 -0.99 -19.76 1.67
C GLY A 339 -0.12 -18.54 1.93
N LEU A 340 0.01 -17.67 0.92
CA LEU A 340 0.65 -16.38 1.08
C LEU A 340 0.12 -15.71 2.36
N TYR A 341 1.03 -15.23 3.22
CA TYR A 341 0.70 -14.67 4.54
C TYR A 341 0.11 -15.65 5.56
N GLU A 342 0.23 -16.96 5.36
CA GLU A 342 -0.35 -18.00 6.23
C GLU A 342 -1.87 -17.83 6.43
N SER A 343 -2.55 -17.28 5.43
CA SER A 343 -3.92 -16.78 5.59
C SER A 343 -5.01 -17.68 5.00
N LYS A 344 -4.70 -18.93 4.67
CA LYS A 344 -5.66 -19.81 3.96
C LYS A 344 -6.93 -20.04 4.75
N GLU A 345 -6.78 -20.41 6.01
CA GLU A 345 -7.90 -20.68 6.91
C GLU A 345 -8.70 -19.41 7.18
N PHE A 346 -8.00 -18.31 7.51
CA PHE A 346 -8.62 -17.02 7.80
C PHE A 346 -9.48 -16.48 6.66
N LEU A 347 -9.02 -16.62 5.42
CA LEU A 347 -9.77 -16.18 4.24
C LEU A 347 -10.79 -17.21 3.75
N ASP A 348 -10.89 -18.38 4.39
CA ASP A 348 -11.69 -19.53 3.93
C ASP A 348 -11.38 -19.89 2.48
N VAL A 349 -10.09 -20.06 2.17
CA VAL A 349 -9.62 -20.33 0.81
C VAL A 349 -10.29 -21.56 0.20
N ALA A 350 -10.61 -22.57 1.02
CA ALA A 350 -11.16 -23.84 0.57
C ALA A 350 -12.53 -23.71 -0.11
N SER A 351 -13.30 -22.64 0.14
CA SER A 351 -14.60 -22.42 -0.50
C SER A 351 -14.50 -21.94 -1.96
N TYR A 352 -13.36 -21.36 -2.38
CA TYR A 352 -13.14 -20.84 -3.73
C TYR A 352 -12.63 -21.94 -4.68
N THR A 353 -13.46 -22.96 -4.90
CA THR A 353 -13.07 -24.18 -5.65
C THR A 353 -12.69 -23.91 -7.11
N ASN A 354 -13.31 -22.93 -7.77
CA ASN A 354 -13.00 -22.59 -9.17
C ASN A 354 -11.66 -21.86 -9.27
N VAL A 355 -11.37 -20.98 -8.31
CA VAL A 355 -10.06 -20.31 -8.21
C VAL A 355 -8.97 -21.35 -7.96
N ILE A 356 -9.18 -22.32 -7.06
CA ILE A 356 -8.21 -23.38 -6.80
C ILE A 356 -7.95 -24.22 -8.06
N ARG A 357 -8.99 -24.58 -8.81
CA ARG A 357 -8.85 -25.33 -10.07
C ARG A 357 -8.01 -24.58 -11.09
N TRP A 358 -8.39 -23.33 -11.38
CA TRP A 358 -7.67 -22.46 -12.31
C TRP A 358 -6.22 -22.22 -11.89
N ALA A 359 -6.00 -21.95 -10.59
CA ALA A 359 -4.67 -21.73 -10.06
C ALA A 359 -3.80 -22.99 -10.19
N THR A 360 -4.36 -24.17 -9.93
CA THR A 360 -3.66 -25.46 -10.05
C THR A 360 -3.25 -25.73 -11.49
N GLU A 361 -4.13 -25.45 -12.45
CA GLU A 361 -3.82 -25.58 -13.87
C GLU A 361 -2.62 -24.71 -14.27
N ILE A 362 -2.63 -23.43 -13.91
CA ILE A 362 -1.51 -22.51 -14.20
C ILE A 362 -0.25 -22.90 -13.44
N HIS A 363 -0.37 -23.30 -12.17
CA HIS A 363 0.76 -23.69 -11.33
C HIS A 363 1.58 -24.84 -11.93
N ASN A 364 0.91 -25.75 -12.64
CA ASN A 364 1.51 -26.94 -13.23
C ASN A 364 2.09 -26.70 -14.62
N ARG A 365 1.87 -25.54 -15.25
CA ARG A 365 2.49 -25.19 -16.54
C ARG A 365 4.02 -25.18 -16.40
N PRO A 366 4.78 -25.82 -17.31
CA PRO A 366 6.25 -25.85 -17.22
C PRO A 366 6.88 -24.47 -17.10
N ALA A 367 6.50 -23.53 -17.96
CA ALA A 367 6.99 -22.16 -17.92
C ALA A 367 6.60 -21.43 -16.61
N ALA A 368 5.39 -21.62 -16.10
CA ALA A 368 5.00 -21.05 -14.80
C ALA A 368 5.80 -21.64 -13.62
N ARG A 369 6.19 -22.91 -13.68
CA ARG A 369 7.11 -23.52 -12.69
C ARG A 369 8.50 -22.90 -12.77
N ARG A 370 9.02 -22.69 -13.98
CA ARG A 370 10.32 -22.05 -14.22
C ARG A 370 10.34 -20.60 -13.75
N GLY A 371 9.38 -19.79 -14.18
CA GLY A 371 9.30 -18.36 -13.84
C GLY A 371 9.23 -18.10 -12.32
N ARG A 372 8.53 -18.96 -11.57
CA ARG A 372 8.43 -18.85 -10.08
C ARG A 372 9.75 -19.11 -9.34
N LYS A 373 10.74 -19.70 -9.99
CA LYS A 373 12.07 -20.00 -9.44
C LYS A 373 13.06 -18.85 -9.64
N VAL A 374 12.81 -17.93 -10.55
CA VAL A 374 13.70 -16.80 -10.87
C VAL A 374 13.64 -15.72 -9.79
N ASN A 375 14.80 -15.13 -9.45
CA ASN A 375 15.00 -14.18 -8.35
C ASN A 375 14.54 -14.64 -6.97
N ARG A 376 14.53 -15.96 -6.77
CA ARG A 376 14.23 -16.62 -5.50
C ARG A 376 15.54 -17.15 -4.93
N ALA A 377 16.19 -16.33 -4.11
CA ALA A 377 17.43 -16.67 -3.41
C ALA A 377 17.21 -17.71 -2.28
N SER A 378 16.79 -18.92 -2.65
CA SER A 378 16.60 -20.05 -1.75
C SER A 378 16.77 -21.37 -2.51
N LYS A 379 16.76 -22.51 -1.80
CA LYS A 379 16.91 -23.85 -2.41
C LYS A 379 15.84 -24.20 -3.45
N SER A 380 14.71 -23.49 -3.46
CA SER A 380 13.62 -23.73 -4.41
C SER A 380 13.69 -22.85 -5.66
N GLY A 381 14.78 -22.09 -5.85
CA GLY A 381 14.96 -21.22 -7.01
C GLY A 381 16.42 -20.81 -7.24
N VAL A 382 16.60 -19.82 -8.09
CA VAL A 382 17.87 -19.16 -8.38
C VAL A 382 17.81 -17.70 -7.97
N ALA A 383 18.91 -17.15 -7.47
CA ALA A 383 19.01 -15.73 -7.14
C ALA A 383 18.94 -14.86 -8.41
N GLU A 384 19.54 -15.32 -9.51
CA GLU A 384 19.57 -14.64 -10.80
C GLU A 384 19.44 -15.68 -11.91
N ARG A 385 19.02 -15.23 -13.09
CA ARG A 385 18.92 -16.06 -14.30
C ARG A 385 19.66 -15.33 -15.41
N HIS A 386 20.65 -16.00 -15.99
CA HIS A 386 21.47 -15.53 -17.11
C HIS A 386 21.49 -16.52 -18.27
N ASP A 387 20.99 -17.74 -18.08
CA ASP A 387 20.81 -18.72 -19.13
C ASP A 387 19.68 -19.70 -18.77
N ALA A 388 19.09 -20.36 -19.77
CA ALA A 388 18.06 -21.39 -19.52
C ALA A 388 18.57 -22.52 -18.61
N SER A 389 19.86 -22.86 -18.71
CA SER A 389 20.51 -23.92 -17.94
C SER A 389 20.57 -23.66 -16.42
N ASP A 390 20.45 -22.39 -15.99
CA ASP A 390 20.39 -22.03 -14.57
C ASP A 390 19.17 -22.66 -13.87
N LEU A 391 18.06 -22.80 -14.61
CA LEU A 391 16.81 -23.38 -14.11
C LEU A 391 16.73 -24.89 -14.32
N ASP A 392 17.41 -25.42 -15.35
CA ASP A 392 17.40 -26.86 -15.68
C ASP A 392 18.00 -27.71 -14.56
N ALA A 393 19.00 -27.18 -13.85
CA ALA A 393 19.58 -27.82 -12.68
C ALA A 393 18.56 -28.04 -11.55
N LEU A 394 17.51 -27.20 -11.48
CA LEU A 394 16.45 -27.28 -10.48
C LEU A 394 15.26 -28.14 -10.91
N GLU A 395 15.23 -28.66 -12.13
CA GLU A 395 14.15 -29.55 -12.61
C GLU A 395 14.49 -31.04 -12.47
N LYS A 396 15.77 -31.36 -12.22
CA LYS A 396 16.26 -32.74 -12.07
C LYS A 396 16.13 -33.31 -10.64
N ASN A 397 15.69 -32.51 -9.68
CA ASN A 397 15.42 -32.85 -8.28
C ASN A 397 13.97 -32.51 -7.94
#